data_AF-A0A1Y2HI75-F1
#
_entry.id   AF-A0A1Y2HI75-F1
#
_cell.length_a   1.000
_cell.length_b   1.000
_cell.length_c   1.000
_cell.angle_alpha   90.00
_cell.angle_beta   90.00
_cell.angle_gamma   90.00
#
_symmetry.space_group_name_H-M   'P 1'
#
loop_
_entity.id
_entity.type
_entity.pdbx_description
1 polymer ?
#
loop_
_entity_poly.entity_id
_entity_poly.type
_entity_poly.pdbx_seq_one_letter_code
_entity_poly.pdbx_strand_id
1 'polypeptide(L)'
;LYGDSAYALGPTIEKRAMNDLDAGLEHDLNVANSGSRVAVEWYFGRVLEHWGLLSLRRRHRILQSPVASWYRSACFLTNVINCLYPNQISTAFMCDPPILDDYL
;
A
#
# COMPACT_ATOMS: atom_id res chain seq x y z
N LEU A 1 -6.24 -0.09 10.86
CA LEU A 1 -6.69 -0.58 12.18
C LEU A 1 -5.56 -0.32 13.14
N TYR A 2 -5.81 0.25 14.31
CA TYR A 2 -4.80 0.46 15.33
C TYR A 2 -4.10 -0.87 15.62
N GLY A 3 -2.76 -0.85 15.62
CA GLY A 3 -1.95 -2.04 15.89
C GLY A 3 -1.64 -2.95 14.69
N ASP A 4 -2.23 -2.76 13.51
CA ASP A 4 -2.00 -3.65 12.35
C ASP A 4 -0.53 -3.66 11.92
N SER A 5 0.07 -4.86 11.87
CA SER A 5 1.48 -5.07 11.53
C SER A 5 1.80 -4.87 10.05
N ALA A 6 0.80 -4.87 9.17
CA ALA A 6 0.99 -4.67 7.73
C ALA A 6 1.37 -3.23 7.36
N TYR A 7 1.13 -2.27 8.26
CA TYR A 7 1.43 -0.86 8.06
C TYR A 7 2.69 -0.49 8.84
N ALA A 8 3.72 -0.04 8.10
CA ALA A 8 4.95 0.47 8.69
C ALA A 8 4.68 1.81 9.40
N LEU A 9 5.43 2.07 10.48
CA LEU A 9 5.44 3.37 11.15
C LEU A 9 5.95 4.44 10.19
N GLY A 10 5.20 5.53 10.01
CA GLY A 10 5.58 6.62 9.14
C GLY A 10 4.81 7.91 9.47
N PRO A 11 5.16 9.05 8.86
CA PRO A 11 4.53 10.33 9.16
C PRO A 11 3.01 10.36 8.89
N THR A 12 2.50 9.39 8.15
CA THR A 12 1.09 9.27 7.75
C THR A 12 0.32 8.20 8.53
N ILE A 13 1.00 7.36 9.31
CA ILE A 13 0.37 6.28 10.10
C ILE A 13 1.03 6.23 11.49
N GLU A 14 0.28 6.69 12.49
CA GLU A 14 0.69 6.64 13.89
C GLU A 14 0.34 5.28 14.52
N LYS A 15 1.32 4.64 15.16
CA LYS A 15 1.12 3.47 16.03
C LYS A 15 1.70 3.80 17.39
N ARG A 16 0.87 3.73 18.42
CA ARG A 16 1.31 3.75 19.81
C ARG A 16 1.40 2.29 20.32
N ALA A 17 2.05 2.06 21.46
CA ALA A 17 2.11 0.73 22.06
C ALA A 17 0.70 0.25 22.46
N MET A 18 0.40 -1.03 22.22
CA MET A 18 -0.91 -1.67 22.41
C MET A 18 -1.48 -1.58 23.83
N ASN A 19 -0.67 -1.24 24.83
CA ASN A 19 -1.00 -1.48 26.23
C ASN A 19 -1.57 -0.25 26.99
N ASP A 20 -1.65 0.93 26.37
CA ASP A 20 -1.98 2.19 27.06
C ASP A 20 -3.07 3.05 26.38
N LEU A 21 -3.83 2.50 25.42
CA LEU A 21 -4.87 3.27 24.74
C LEU A 21 -6.26 3.07 25.33
N ASP A 22 -6.91 4.17 25.67
CA ASP A 22 -8.35 4.23 25.90
C ASP A 22 -9.11 3.93 24.60
N ALA A 23 -10.29 3.31 24.71
CA ALA A 23 -11.09 2.87 23.57
C ALA A 23 -11.53 4.04 22.66
N GLY A 24 -11.70 5.24 23.23
CA GLY A 24 -11.98 6.46 22.45
C GLY A 24 -10.81 6.86 21.57
N LEU A 25 -9.59 6.84 22.13
CA LEU A 25 -8.37 7.19 21.39
C LEU A 25 -8.05 6.17 20.29
N GLU A 26 -8.34 4.88 20.51
CA GLU A 26 -8.23 3.87 19.45
C GLU A 26 -9.19 4.15 18.28
N HIS A 27 -10.44 4.54 18.58
CA HIS A 27 -11.42 4.89 17.56
C HIS A 27 -10.97 6.09 16.72
N ASP A 28 -10.51 7.15 17.38
CA ASP A 28 -10.04 8.37 16.71
C ASP A 28 -8.83 8.09 15.81
N LEU A 29 -7.87 7.29 16.28
CA LEU A 29 -6.73 6.85 15.48
C LEU A 29 -7.15 5.96 14.30
N ASN A 30 -8.18 5.12 14.47
CA ASN A 30 -8.73 4.32 13.38
C ASN A 30 -9.40 5.18 12.32
N VAL A 31 -10.16 6.19 12.73
CA VAL A 31 -10.79 7.17 11.82
C VAL A 31 -9.71 7.95 11.08
N ALA A 32 -8.72 8.48 11.79
CA ALA A 32 -7.61 9.23 11.21
C ALA A 32 -6.82 8.40 10.17
N ASN A 33 -6.56 7.12 10.46
CA ASN A 33 -5.79 6.24 9.58
C ASN A 33 -6.62 5.57 8.48
N SER A 34 -7.95 5.74 8.45
CA SER A 34 -8.84 5.02 7.53
C SER A 34 -8.59 5.36 6.05
N GLY A 35 -8.32 6.63 5.73
CA GLY A 35 -8.02 7.08 4.37
C GLY A 35 -6.73 6.47 3.81
N SER A 36 -5.65 6.54 4.60
CA SER A 36 -4.35 5.92 4.25
C SER A 36 -4.49 4.41 4.00
N ARG A 37 -5.35 3.73 4.78
CA ARG A 37 -5.63 2.30 4.60
C ARG A 37 -6.29 2.02 3.25
N VAL A 38 -7.33 2.76 2.90
CA VAL A 38 -8.05 2.59 1.64
C VAL A 38 -7.10 2.77 0.46
N ALA A 39 -6.22 3.79 0.51
CA ALA A 39 -5.21 4.01 -0.53
C ALA A 39 -4.27 2.80 -0.69
N VAL A 40 -3.74 2.28 0.42
CA VAL A 40 -2.82 1.13 0.42
C VAL A 40 -3.50 -0.13 -0.08
N GLU A 41 -4.71 -0.43 0.38
CA GLU A 41 -5.47 -1.62 -0.05
C GLU A 41 -5.80 -1.56 -1.54
N TRP A 42 -6.22 -0.39 -2.04
CA TRP A 42 -6.50 -0.19 -3.46
C TRP A 42 -5.23 -0.33 -4.29
N TYR A 43 -4.12 0.24 -3.85
CA TYR A 43 -2.84 0.12 -4.54
C TYR A 43 -2.33 -1.33 -4.57
N PHE A 44 -2.43 -2.04 -3.44
CA PHE A 44 -2.10 -3.46 -3.36
C PHE A 44 -2.92 -4.29 -4.35
N GLY A 45 -4.23 -4.02 -4.40
CA GLY A 45 -5.13 -4.64 -5.39
C GLY A 45 -4.68 -4.36 -6.82
N ARG A 46 -4.32 -3.11 -7.13
CA ARG A 46 -3.86 -2.72 -8.47
C ARG A 46 -2.55 -3.40 -8.88
N VAL A 47 -1.61 -3.56 -7.95
CA VAL A 47 -0.38 -4.30 -8.20
C VAL A 47 -0.68 -5.77 -8.53
N LEU A 48 -1.56 -6.42 -7.77
CA LEU A 48 -1.92 -7.82 -8.05
C LEU A 48 -2.73 -8.00 -9.34
N GLU A 49 -3.49 -6.98 -9.74
CA GLU A 49 -4.22 -6.94 -11.01
C GLU A 49 -3.27 -6.90 -12.22
N HIS A 50 -2.25 -6.02 -12.18
CA HIS A 50 -1.26 -5.92 -13.26
C HIS A 50 -0.30 -7.11 -13.30
N TRP A 51 0.07 -7.67 -12.15
CA TRP A 51 1.16 -8.62 -12.02
C TRP A 51 0.68 -9.95 -11.44
N GLY A 52 -0.08 -10.70 -12.25
CA GLY A 52 -0.71 -11.96 -11.83
C GLY A 52 0.25 -13.02 -11.27
N LEU A 53 1.56 -12.98 -11.58
CA LEU A 53 2.56 -13.82 -10.93
C LEU A 53 2.50 -13.71 -9.40
N LEU A 54 2.30 -12.48 -8.88
CA LEU A 54 2.28 -12.19 -7.45
C LEU A 54 1.05 -12.78 -6.74
N SER A 55 -0.06 -13.01 -7.46
CA SER A 55 -1.29 -13.59 -6.89
C SER A 55 -1.27 -15.12 -6.83
N LEU A 56 -0.28 -15.77 -7.45
CA LEU A 56 -0.14 -17.24 -7.47
C LEU A 56 0.44 -17.80 -6.15
N ARG A 57 -0.26 -17.57 -5.04
CA ARG A 57 0.19 -17.92 -3.67
C ARG A 57 0.62 -19.38 -3.51
N ARG A 58 -0.03 -20.32 -4.22
CA ARG A 58 0.30 -21.76 -4.21
C ARG A 58 1.61 -22.12 -4.94
N ARG A 59 2.12 -21.23 -5.78
CA ARG A 59 3.38 -21.41 -6.53
C ARG A 59 4.58 -20.83 -5.79
N HIS A 60 4.35 -19.91 -4.85
CA HIS A 60 5.41 -19.31 -4.05
C HIS A 60 5.73 -20.15 -2.82
N ARG A 61 7.02 -20.21 -2.51
CA ARG A 61 7.53 -20.93 -1.34
C ARG A 61 8.28 -19.96 -0.44
N ILE A 62 7.99 -20.05 0.86
CA ILE A 62 8.66 -19.27 1.89
C ILE A 62 10.18 -19.52 1.80
N LEU A 63 10.97 -18.45 1.79
CA LEU A 63 12.44 -18.47 1.66
C LEU A 63 13.01 -19.07 0.35
N GLN A 64 12.16 -19.45 -0.61
CA GLN A 64 12.61 -20.04 -1.90
C GLN A 64 12.14 -19.23 -3.12
N SER A 65 11.13 -18.39 -2.97
CA SER A 65 10.67 -17.49 -4.02
C SER A 65 11.03 -16.05 -3.65
N PRO A 66 11.66 -15.26 -4.55
CA PRO A 66 12.02 -13.87 -4.28
C PRO A 66 10.81 -12.93 -4.37
N VAL A 67 9.71 -13.28 -3.69
CA VAL A 67 8.41 -12.58 -3.74
C VAL A 67 8.55 -11.12 -3.38
N ALA A 68 9.36 -10.80 -2.36
CA ALA A 68 9.60 -9.42 -1.95
C ALA A 68 10.30 -8.58 -3.04
N SER A 69 11.22 -9.18 -3.80
CA SER A 69 11.89 -8.49 -4.91
C SER A 69 10.93 -8.30 -6.09
N TRP A 70 10.18 -9.34 -6.46
CA TRP A 70 9.15 -9.24 -7.50
C TRP A 70 8.09 -8.20 -7.16
N TYR A 71 7.62 -8.17 -5.92
CA TYR A 71 6.62 -7.22 -5.47
C TYR A 71 7.15 -5.78 -5.54
N ARG A 72 8.39 -5.53 -5.13
CA ARG A 72 9.01 -4.20 -5.25
C ARG A 72 9.14 -3.73 -6.70
N SER A 73 9.61 -4.60 -7.60
CA SER A 73 9.66 -4.29 -9.03
C SER A 73 8.26 -4.05 -9.61
N ALA A 74 7.27 -4.84 -9.20
CA ALA A 74 5.89 -4.67 -9.62
C ALA A 74 5.29 -3.34 -9.16
N CYS A 75 5.52 -2.91 -7.91
CA CYS A 75 5.11 -1.58 -7.43
C CYS A 75 5.73 -0.46 -8.28
N PHE A 76 7.04 -0.53 -8.52
CA PHE A 76 7.74 0.45 -9.36
C PHE A 76 7.12 0.53 -10.76
N LEU A 77 6.93 -0.61 -11.43
CA LEU A 77 6.33 -0.64 -12.76
C LEU A 77 4.86 -0.22 -12.76
N THR A 78 4.09 -0.53 -11.71
CA THR A 78 2.71 -0.01 -11.54
C THR A 78 2.69 1.51 -11.44
N ASN A 79 3.66 2.11 -10.75
CA ASN A 79 3.77 3.56 -10.68
C ASN A 79 4.16 4.17 -12.03
N VAL A 80 5.08 3.55 -12.77
CA VAL A 80 5.40 3.93 -14.16
C VAL A 80 4.15 3.90 -15.04
N ILE A 81 3.34 2.83 -14.96
CA ILE A 81 2.07 2.73 -15.67
C ILE A 81 1.14 3.88 -15.25
N ASN A 82 1.08 4.21 -13.96
CA ASN A 82 0.26 5.32 -13.47
C ASN A 82 0.72 6.68 -14.02
N CYS A 83 2.03 6.92 -14.13
CA CYS A 83 2.57 8.15 -14.72
C CYS A 83 2.17 8.32 -16.19
N LEU A 84 2.09 7.21 -16.94
CA LEU A 84 1.65 7.23 -18.35
C LEU A 84 0.12 7.26 -18.49
N TYR A 85 -0.58 6.55 -17.61
CA TYR A 85 -2.03 6.36 -17.64
C TYR A 85 -2.58 6.51 -16.21
N PRO A 86 -2.93 7.73 -15.79
CA PRO A 86 -3.43 7.98 -14.44
C PRO A 86 -4.63 7.10 -14.10
N ASN A 87 -4.58 6.48 -12.93
CA ASN A 87 -5.59 5.55 -12.46
C ASN A 87 -6.63 6.23 -11.55
N GLN A 88 -7.71 5.51 -11.27
CA GLN A 88 -8.79 6.00 -10.41
C GLN A 88 -8.36 6.24 -8.96
N ILE A 89 -7.29 5.58 -8.49
CA ILE A 89 -6.75 5.77 -7.13
C ILE A 89 -6.14 7.18 -7.02
N SER A 90 -5.31 7.60 -7.98
CA SER A 90 -4.75 8.97 -8.00
C SER A 90 -5.85 10.04 -7.96
N THR A 91 -6.92 9.85 -8.74
CA THR A 91 -8.06 10.78 -8.76
C THR A 91 -8.82 10.79 -7.43
N ALA A 92 -9.11 9.61 -6.86
CA ALA A 92 -9.84 9.49 -5.60
C ALA A 92 -9.11 10.12 -4.42
N PHE A 93 -7.77 10.10 -4.43
CA PHE A 93 -6.92 10.69 -3.40
C PHE A 93 -6.37 12.07 -3.76
N MET A 94 -6.80 12.67 -4.89
CA MET A 94 -6.32 13.96 -5.39
C MET A 94 -4.79 14.04 -5.42
N CYS A 95 -4.15 12.93 -5.81
CA CYS A 95 -2.71 12.74 -5.86
C CYS A 95 -2.34 12.30 -7.27
N ASP A 96 -2.27 13.28 -8.17
CA ASP A 96 -1.91 13.02 -9.56
C ASP A 96 -0.47 12.51 -9.65
N PRO A 97 -0.20 11.50 -10.51
CA PRO A 97 1.15 11.02 -10.68
C PRO A 97 2.02 12.09 -11.33
N PRO A 98 3.34 12.12 -11.03
CA PRO A 98 4.27 12.94 -11.77
C PRO A 98 4.33 12.52 -13.25
N ILE A 99 4.93 13.35 -14.08
CA ILE A 99 5.32 12.91 -15.44
C ILE A 99 6.35 11.78 -15.34
N LEU A 100 6.41 10.93 -16.36
CA LEU A 100 7.28 9.75 -16.36
C LEU A 100 8.75 10.13 -16.12
N ASP A 101 9.23 11.21 -16.74
CA ASP A 101 10.63 11.65 -16.64
C ASP A 101 11.01 12.09 -15.22
N ASP A 102 10.08 12.64 -14.43
CA ASP A 102 10.33 13.02 -13.04
C ASP A 102 10.29 11.81 -12.10
N TYR A 103 9.67 10.70 -12.52
CA TYR A 103 9.54 9.48 -11.72
C TYR A 103 10.74 8.53 -11.85
N LEU A 104 11.42 8.55 -12.99
CA LEU A 104 12.56 7.69 -13.33
C LEU A 104 13.89 8.25 -12.82
#